data_AF-A0A1A9ARC9-F1
#
_entry.id   AF-A0A1A9ARC9-F1
#
_cell.length_a   1.000
_cell.length_b   1.000
_cell.length_c   1.000
_cell.angle_alpha   90.00
_cell.angle_beta   90.00
_cell.angle_gamma   90.00
#
_symmetry.space_group_name_H-M   'P 1'
#
loop_
_entity.id
_entity.type
_entity.pdbx_description
1 polymer ?
#
loop_
_entity_poly.entity_id
_entity_poly.type
_entity_poly.pdbx_seq_one_letter_code
_entity_poly.pdbx_strand_id
1 'polypeptide(L)'
;MTPQLTISSVNDYYKKIFYKYGSLKYAEKIINTGILECKDPILKNIAFLITENYGNARDAYNSSTDETNRKLYCIFLQGWIDYMKYFYTYGGKCEVKKKLWMKYINEPWQQIEKQFHDNSWCSIITEGFDNSFQPELVPDNCNDHGTISPIIPLSVCFSIFSFILICIILYKFTPMKSWIKGYIGMKKKSWQDINNEGKEELSENSLYNLNEHIQHDIDHIAYHLRRN
;
A
#
# COMPACT_ATOMS: atom_id res chain seq x y z
N MET A 1 -24.76 43.96 24.00
CA MET A 1 -25.59 42.82 24.43
C MET A 1 -25.02 41.58 23.79
N THR A 2 -24.52 40.63 24.58
CA THR A 2 -24.20 39.28 24.10
C THR A 2 -25.51 38.61 23.68
N PRO A 3 -25.65 38.08 22.46
CA PRO A 3 -26.87 37.41 22.05
C PRO A 3 -27.13 36.23 23.00
N GLN A 4 -28.31 36.21 23.63
CA GLN A 4 -28.76 35.05 24.40
C GLN A 4 -29.06 33.91 23.43
N LEU A 5 -28.15 32.93 23.36
CA LEU A 5 -28.39 31.69 22.64
C LEU A 5 -29.44 30.86 23.39
N THR A 6 -30.53 30.54 22.71
CA THR A 6 -31.49 29.55 23.19
C THR A 6 -31.06 28.15 22.71
N ILE A 7 -31.48 27.10 23.42
CA ILE A 7 -31.17 25.71 23.01
C ILE A 7 -31.69 25.41 21.59
N SER A 8 -32.85 25.98 21.24
CA SER A 8 -33.42 25.86 19.89
C SER A 8 -32.52 26.49 18.82
N SER A 9 -31.92 27.66 19.11
CA SER A 9 -31.05 28.30 18.14
C SER A 9 -29.76 27.50 17.92
N VAL A 10 -29.17 26.94 18.98
CA VAL A 10 -27.97 26.07 18.88
C VAL A 10 -28.20 24.87 17.95
N ASN A 11 -29.34 24.20 18.09
CA ASN A 11 -29.67 23.03 17.25
C ASN A 11 -29.78 23.41 15.77
N ASP A 12 -30.33 24.58 15.46
CA ASP A 12 -30.46 25.06 14.09
C ASP A 12 -29.09 25.39 13.47
N TYR A 13 -28.16 26.01 14.21
CA TYR A 13 -26.78 26.20 13.75
C TYR A 13 -26.10 24.85 13.47
N TYR A 14 -26.23 23.91 14.41
CA TYR A 14 -25.59 22.61 14.30
C TYR A 14 -26.08 21.86 13.05
N LYS A 15 -27.40 21.88 12.80
CA LYS A 15 -27.98 21.28 11.58
C LYS A 15 -27.51 21.98 10.32
N LYS A 16 -27.40 23.30 10.29
CA LYS A 16 -26.97 24.00 9.07
C LYS A 16 -25.51 23.78 8.73
N ILE A 17 -24.63 23.61 9.73
CA ILE A 17 -23.19 23.44 9.52
C ILE A 17 -22.82 21.96 9.33
N PHE A 18 -23.29 21.10 10.25
CA PHE A 18 -22.76 19.74 10.43
C PHE A 18 -23.72 18.63 10.00
N TYR A 19 -24.90 18.96 9.45
CA TYR A 19 -25.84 17.94 9.01
C TYR A 19 -25.29 17.18 7.79
N LYS A 20 -25.33 15.85 7.89
CA LYS A 20 -24.78 14.95 6.88
C LYS A 20 -25.76 14.79 5.73
N TYR A 21 -25.61 15.60 4.69
CA TYR A 21 -26.24 15.32 3.39
C TYR A 21 -25.52 14.12 2.74
N GLY A 22 -26.25 13.32 1.96
CA GLY A 22 -25.73 12.09 1.34
C GLY A 22 -24.56 12.27 0.37
N SER A 23 -24.20 13.52 0.05
CA SER A 23 -23.11 13.92 -0.84
C SER A 23 -22.35 15.12 -0.28
N LEU A 24 -21.02 15.13 -0.41
CA LEU A 24 -20.18 16.28 -0.09
C LEU A 24 -20.23 17.29 -1.25
N LYS A 25 -20.82 18.46 -1.01
CA LYS A 25 -21.02 19.54 -2.00
C LYS A 25 -19.73 20.26 -2.36
N TYR A 26 -18.75 20.29 -1.46
CA TYR A 26 -17.53 21.09 -1.57
C TYR A 26 -16.25 20.27 -1.64
N ALA A 27 -16.38 18.95 -1.80
CA ALA A 27 -15.26 18.01 -1.83
C ALA A 27 -14.24 18.32 -2.94
N GLU A 28 -14.68 18.88 -4.06
CA GLU A 28 -13.80 19.24 -5.19
C GLU A 28 -12.75 20.30 -4.82
N LYS A 29 -13.04 21.12 -3.80
CA LYS A 29 -12.15 22.21 -3.39
C LYS A 29 -10.83 21.75 -2.78
N ILE A 30 -10.71 20.46 -2.44
CA ILE A 30 -9.47 19.92 -1.87
C ILE A 30 -8.55 19.26 -2.90
N ILE A 31 -9.00 19.06 -4.15
CA ILE A 31 -8.30 18.21 -5.14
C ILE A 31 -6.85 18.66 -5.37
N ASN A 32 -6.59 19.97 -5.42
CA ASN A 32 -5.28 20.54 -5.75
C ASN A 32 -4.48 21.01 -4.52
N THR A 33 -4.76 20.47 -3.34
CA THR A 33 -4.20 20.95 -2.06
C THR A 33 -3.20 19.99 -1.42
N GLY A 34 -2.98 18.81 -2.02
CA GLY A 34 -2.14 17.75 -1.46
C GLY A 34 -2.81 16.90 -0.37
N ILE A 35 -4.02 17.25 0.08
CA ILE A 35 -4.77 16.49 1.10
C ILE A 35 -5.05 15.04 0.67
N LEU A 36 -5.29 14.82 -0.63
CA LEU A 36 -5.55 13.48 -1.17
C LEU A 36 -4.36 12.52 -0.98
N GLU A 37 -3.15 13.04 -0.83
CA GLU A 37 -1.92 12.28 -0.61
C GLU A 37 -1.76 11.84 0.86
N CYS A 38 -2.57 12.37 1.78
CA CYS A 38 -2.54 11.98 3.19
C CYS A 38 -2.77 10.46 3.33
N LYS A 39 -1.82 9.76 3.97
CA LYS A 39 -1.95 8.31 4.21
C LYS A 39 -2.78 7.99 5.46
N ASP A 40 -2.97 8.96 6.35
CA ASP A 40 -3.84 8.80 7.51
C ASP A 40 -5.30 8.98 7.07
N PRO A 41 -6.13 7.90 7.09
CA PRO A 41 -7.51 7.98 6.64
C PRO A 41 -8.38 8.83 7.57
N ILE A 42 -8.06 8.88 8.87
CA ILE A 42 -8.82 9.69 9.83
C ILE A 42 -8.59 11.16 9.52
N LEU A 43 -7.32 11.57 9.39
CA LEU A 43 -6.99 12.97 9.08
C LEU A 43 -7.53 13.41 7.72
N LYS A 44 -7.45 12.53 6.71
CA LYS A 44 -8.03 12.80 5.39
C LYS A 44 -9.53 13.08 5.50
N ASN A 45 -10.27 12.23 6.21
CA ASN A 45 -11.71 12.44 6.43
C ASN A 45 -12.00 13.74 7.19
N ILE A 46 -11.20 14.05 8.22
CA ILE A 46 -11.32 15.33 8.95
C ILE A 46 -11.17 16.50 7.96
N ALA A 47 -10.15 16.48 7.12
CA ALA A 47 -9.91 17.55 6.16
C ALA A 47 -11.08 17.74 5.17
N PHE A 48 -11.65 16.65 4.64
CA PHE A 48 -12.88 16.70 3.82
C PHE A 48 -14.04 17.33 4.58
N LEU A 49 -14.26 16.91 5.83
CA LEU A 49 -15.36 17.44 6.66
C LEU A 49 -15.16 18.92 7.01
N ILE A 50 -13.93 19.37 7.26
CA ILE A 50 -13.64 20.79 7.47
C ILE A 50 -14.05 21.60 6.24
N THR A 51 -13.65 21.16 5.03
CA THR A 51 -14.01 21.86 3.79
C THR A 51 -15.52 21.91 3.56
N GLU A 52 -16.21 20.79 3.81
CA GLU A 52 -17.67 20.72 3.67
C GLU A 52 -18.38 21.63 4.68
N ASN A 53 -18.01 21.53 5.96
CA ASN A 53 -18.62 22.32 7.03
C ASN A 53 -18.34 23.82 6.85
N TYR A 54 -17.17 24.20 6.32
CA TYR A 54 -16.85 25.58 5.98
C TYR A 54 -17.78 26.13 4.90
N GLY A 55 -17.99 25.37 3.81
CA GLY A 55 -18.91 25.77 2.76
C GLY A 55 -20.36 25.85 3.24
N ASN A 56 -20.80 24.91 4.07
CA ASN A 56 -22.14 24.92 4.66
C ASN A 56 -22.35 26.11 5.59
N ALA A 57 -21.39 26.38 6.47
CA ALA A 57 -21.41 27.52 7.37
C ALA A 57 -21.41 28.85 6.59
N ARG A 58 -20.64 28.95 5.50
CA ARG A 58 -20.65 30.11 4.61
C ARG A 58 -22.01 30.32 3.95
N ASP A 59 -22.60 29.27 3.39
CA ASP A 59 -23.93 29.38 2.75
C ASP A 59 -24.99 29.80 3.78
N ALA A 60 -24.92 29.26 4.99
CA ALA A 60 -25.80 29.61 6.10
C ALA A 60 -25.57 31.06 6.60
N TYR A 61 -24.31 31.52 6.59
CA TYR A 61 -23.92 32.89 6.90
C TYR A 61 -24.49 33.86 5.85
N ASN A 62 -24.28 33.59 4.56
CA ASN A 62 -24.71 34.45 3.46
C ASN A 62 -26.24 34.50 3.30
N SER A 63 -26.95 33.45 3.72
CA SER A 63 -28.43 33.42 3.72
C SER A 63 -29.06 34.02 4.98
N SER A 64 -28.28 34.40 6.00
CA SER A 64 -28.80 34.97 7.24
C SER A 64 -29.02 36.47 7.13
N THR A 65 -30.18 36.94 7.57
CA THR A 65 -30.54 38.37 7.62
C THR A 65 -30.14 39.06 8.93
N ASP A 66 -29.66 38.31 9.93
CA ASP A 66 -29.30 38.83 11.24
C ASP A 66 -27.78 38.85 11.42
N GLU A 67 -27.20 40.05 11.42
CA GLU A 67 -25.75 40.26 11.54
C GLU A 67 -25.14 39.77 12.86
N THR A 68 -25.91 39.79 13.95
CA THR A 68 -25.41 39.35 15.26
C THR A 68 -25.32 37.84 15.29
N ASN A 69 -26.35 37.19 14.73
CA ASN A 69 -26.50 35.75 14.71
C ASN A 69 -25.64 35.07 13.64
N ARG A 70 -25.36 35.72 12.49
CA ARG A 70 -24.50 35.13 11.46
C ARG A 70 -23.07 34.87 11.94
N LYS A 71 -22.53 35.67 12.87
CA LYS A 71 -21.19 35.43 13.46
C LYS A 71 -21.08 34.10 14.19
N LEU A 72 -22.20 33.54 14.66
CA LEU A 72 -22.23 32.26 15.36
C LEU A 72 -21.84 31.09 14.45
N TYR A 73 -22.09 31.17 13.12
CA TYR A 73 -21.66 30.11 12.20
C TYR A 73 -20.14 29.94 12.20
N CYS A 74 -19.40 31.04 12.19
CA CYS A 74 -17.93 31.00 12.26
C CYS A 74 -17.44 30.50 13.63
N ILE A 75 -18.07 30.96 14.73
CA ILE A 75 -17.70 30.54 16.08
C ILE A 75 -17.91 29.02 16.28
N PHE A 76 -19.06 28.49 15.88
CA PHE A 76 -19.34 27.06 15.99
C PHE A 76 -18.42 26.23 15.11
N LEU A 77 -18.14 26.70 13.89
CA LEU A 77 -17.21 26.03 13.00
C LEU A 77 -15.79 25.99 13.58
N GLN A 78 -15.26 27.13 14.05
CA GLN A 78 -13.95 27.22 14.69
C GLN A 78 -13.86 26.27 15.89
N GLY A 79 -14.85 26.31 16.79
CA GLY A 79 -14.88 25.44 17.96
C GLY A 79 -14.90 23.94 17.61
N TRP A 80 -15.63 23.57 16.55
CA TRP A 80 -15.61 22.19 16.07
C TRP A 80 -14.25 21.78 15.48
N ILE A 81 -13.62 22.65 14.69
CA ILE A 81 -12.27 22.41 14.14
C ILE A 81 -11.25 22.25 15.27
N ASP A 82 -11.30 23.12 16.28
CA ASP A 82 -10.41 23.05 17.45
C ASP A 82 -10.63 21.77 18.24
N TYR A 83 -11.87 21.32 18.41
CA TYR A 83 -12.17 20.03 19.03
C TYR A 83 -11.58 18.85 18.24
N MET A 84 -11.73 18.86 16.92
CA MET A 84 -11.16 17.80 16.06
C MET A 84 -9.63 17.82 16.06
N LYS A 85 -9.01 19.01 16.09
CA LYS A 85 -7.56 19.22 16.26
C LYS A 85 -7.09 18.65 17.59
N TYR A 86 -7.74 19.03 18.68
CA TYR A 86 -7.45 18.57 20.03
C TYR A 86 -7.52 17.05 20.11
N PHE A 87 -8.60 16.46 19.60
CA PHE A 87 -8.78 15.00 19.64
C PHE A 87 -7.74 14.27 18.79
N TYR A 88 -7.53 14.69 17.53
CA TYR A 88 -6.61 14.02 16.62
C TYR A 88 -5.14 14.11 17.06
N THR A 89 -4.75 15.24 17.63
CA THR A 89 -3.36 15.51 18.03
C THR A 89 -3.06 15.21 19.50
N TYR A 90 -4.07 14.73 20.25
CA TYR A 90 -4.00 14.57 21.71
C TYR A 90 -3.59 15.88 22.39
N GLY A 91 -4.27 16.98 22.04
CA GLY A 91 -3.94 18.33 22.47
C GLY A 91 -2.53 18.78 22.03
N GLY A 92 -2.04 18.28 20.91
CA GLY A 92 -0.69 18.56 20.42
C GLY A 92 0.43 17.78 21.13
N LYS A 93 0.13 16.87 22.07
CA LYS A 93 1.15 16.06 22.76
C LYS A 93 1.79 14.99 21.88
N CYS A 94 1.10 14.58 20.81
CA CYS A 94 1.66 13.67 19.83
C CYS A 94 2.26 14.42 18.65
N GLU A 95 3.59 14.48 18.60
CA GLU A 95 4.34 15.25 17.60
C GLU A 95 4.16 14.70 16.18
N VAL A 96 4.00 13.38 16.01
CA VAL A 96 3.71 12.78 14.71
C VAL A 96 2.35 13.26 14.18
N LYS A 97 1.30 13.22 15.01
CA LYS A 97 -0.05 13.67 14.64
C LYS A 97 -0.11 15.18 14.43
N LYS A 98 0.60 15.95 15.26
CA LYS A 98 0.76 17.40 15.11
C LYS A 98 1.37 17.79 13.76
N LYS A 99 2.47 17.13 13.35
CA LYS A 99 3.10 17.34 12.03
C LYS A 99 2.15 17.02 10.89
N LEU A 100 1.38 15.94 11.00
CA LEU A 100 0.37 15.59 9.99
C LEU A 100 -0.72 16.65 9.89
N TRP A 101 -1.25 17.13 11.03
CA TRP A 101 -2.24 18.20 11.06
C TRP A 101 -1.73 19.47 10.39
N MET A 102 -0.51 19.92 10.74
CA MET A 102 0.09 21.10 10.12
C MET A 102 0.20 20.95 8.59
N LYS A 103 0.73 19.81 8.13
CA LYS A 103 0.95 19.55 6.70
C LYS A 103 -0.35 19.46 5.90
N TYR A 104 -1.36 18.76 6.41
CA TYR A 104 -2.55 18.40 5.62
C TYR A 104 -3.79 19.22 5.97
N ILE A 105 -3.74 20.08 6.99
CA ILE A 105 -4.83 21.01 7.30
C ILE A 105 -4.32 22.44 7.28
N ASN A 106 -3.32 22.80 8.10
CA ASN A 106 -2.90 24.20 8.22
C ASN A 106 -2.33 24.77 6.92
N GLU A 107 -1.30 24.12 6.36
CA GLU A 107 -0.63 24.58 5.13
C GLU A 107 -1.59 24.76 3.94
N PRO A 108 -2.45 23.77 3.60
CA PRO A 108 -3.37 23.92 2.47
C PRO A 108 -4.56 24.86 2.75
N TRP A 109 -4.81 25.24 4.00
CA TRP A 109 -6.05 25.93 4.39
C TRP A 109 -6.31 27.21 3.60
N GLN A 110 -5.29 28.06 3.47
CA GLN A 110 -5.40 29.33 2.74
C GLN A 110 -5.77 29.12 1.26
N GLN A 111 -5.31 28.03 0.64
CA GLN A 111 -5.66 27.69 -0.74
C GLN A 111 -7.12 27.22 -0.84
N ILE A 112 -7.60 26.48 0.15
CA ILE A 112 -9.00 26.04 0.22
C ILE A 112 -9.92 27.25 0.39
N GLU A 113 -9.63 28.13 1.35
CA GLU A 113 -10.43 29.34 1.61
C GLU A 113 -10.56 30.20 0.35
N LYS A 114 -9.47 30.40 -0.40
CA LYS A 114 -9.47 31.17 -1.65
C LYS A 114 -10.43 30.62 -2.70
N GLN A 115 -10.66 29.30 -2.75
CA GLN A 115 -11.61 28.70 -3.69
C GLN A 115 -13.07 28.96 -3.33
N PHE A 116 -13.36 29.53 -2.16
CA PHE A 116 -14.69 30.01 -1.81
C PHE A 116 -14.94 31.46 -2.25
N HIS A 117 -13.95 32.12 -2.86
CA HIS A 117 -14.04 33.47 -3.47
C HIS A 117 -14.59 34.57 -2.55
N ASP A 118 -14.41 34.45 -1.24
CA ASP A 118 -15.06 35.33 -0.27
C ASP A 118 -14.07 36.13 0.58
N ASN A 119 -14.41 37.39 0.83
CA ASN A 119 -13.69 38.28 1.74
C ASN A 119 -14.01 37.89 3.18
N SER A 120 -13.15 37.08 3.81
CA SER A 120 -12.98 36.95 5.27
C SER A 120 -14.26 36.78 6.11
N TRP A 121 -15.31 36.09 5.63
CA TRP A 121 -16.54 35.87 6.43
C TRP A 121 -16.23 35.10 7.72
N CYS A 122 -15.21 34.23 7.67
CA CYS A 122 -14.65 33.50 8.78
C CYS A 122 -13.16 33.25 8.54
N SER A 123 -12.30 33.80 9.39
CA SER A 123 -10.86 33.49 9.37
C SER A 123 -10.60 32.36 10.36
N ILE A 124 -10.51 31.13 9.86
CA ILE A 124 -10.24 29.98 10.73
C ILE A 124 -8.79 29.97 11.18
N ILE A 125 -8.59 29.84 12.48
CA ILE A 125 -7.29 29.66 13.09
C ILE A 125 -7.00 28.17 13.16
N THR A 126 -6.16 27.70 12.26
CA THR A 126 -5.71 26.29 12.26
C THR A 126 -4.47 26.08 13.13
N GLU A 127 -3.75 27.16 13.46
CA GLU A 127 -2.54 27.15 14.29
C GLU A 127 -2.84 26.99 15.79
N GLY A 128 -1.80 26.72 16.57
CA GLY A 128 -1.90 26.54 18.02
C GLY A 128 -2.44 25.18 18.44
N PHE A 129 -1.95 24.69 19.58
CA PHE A 129 -2.35 23.40 20.17
C PHE A 129 -2.62 23.57 21.66
N ASP A 130 -3.69 22.95 22.12
CA ASP A 130 -4.09 22.96 23.52
C ASP A 130 -3.39 21.81 24.27
N ASN A 131 -2.25 22.12 24.89
CA ASN A 131 -1.40 21.15 25.60
C ASN A 131 -2.03 20.61 26.91
N SER A 132 -3.31 20.91 27.18
CA SER A 132 -4.02 20.48 28.40
C SER A 132 -4.47 19.01 28.42
N PHE A 133 -4.21 18.25 27.34
CA PHE A 133 -4.63 16.85 27.23
C PHE A 133 -4.05 15.96 28.35
N GLN A 134 -4.82 15.01 28.87
CA GLN A 134 -4.34 14.12 29.94
C GLN A 134 -3.22 13.20 29.42
N PRO A 135 -2.01 13.21 30.01
CA PRO A 135 -0.89 12.38 29.54
C PRO A 135 -1.21 10.89 29.43
N GLU A 136 -2.04 10.37 30.33
CA GLU A 136 -2.41 8.95 30.44
C GLU A 136 -3.23 8.45 29.23
N LEU A 137 -3.86 9.36 28.49
CA LEU A 137 -4.65 9.06 27.32
C LEU A 137 -3.83 9.17 26.01
N VAL A 138 -2.58 9.63 26.09
CA VAL A 138 -1.68 9.68 24.94
C VAL A 138 -1.08 8.28 24.74
N PRO A 139 -1.22 7.65 23.57
CA PRO A 139 -0.60 6.35 23.33
C PRO A 139 0.93 6.42 23.49
N ASP A 140 1.52 5.49 24.22
CA ASP A 140 2.97 5.45 24.48
C ASP A 140 3.81 5.47 23.20
N ASN A 141 3.31 4.81 22.15
CA ASN A 141 3.96 4.72 20.85
C ASN A 141 3.60 5.85 19.88
N CYS A 142 2.90 6.90 20.32
CA CYS A 142 2.42 7.94 19.38
C CYS A 142 3.57 8.69 18.70
N ASN A 143 4.69 8.83 19.40
CA ASN A 143 5.91 9.47 18.88
C ASN A 143 6.93 8.46 18.34
N ASP A 144 6.69 7.15 18.49
CA ASP A 144 7.56 6.14 17.93
C ASP A 144 7.38 6.11 16.41
N HIS A 145 8.45 6.47 15.72
CA HIS A 145 8.55 6.38 14.26
C HIS A 145 8.49 4.91 13.84
N GLY A 146 7.29 4.36 13.74
CA GLY A 146 7.00 3.12 13.01
C GLY A 146 8.04 2.01 13.22
N THR A 147 8.39 1.70 14.46
CA THR A 147 9.04 0.41 14.74
C THR A 147 8.06 -0.64 14.28
N ILE A 148 8.41 -1.32 13.17
CA ILE A 148 7.65 -2.43 12.60
C ILE A 148 7.25 -3.31 13.77
N SER A 149 5.94 -3.45 13.99
CA SER A 149 5.42 -4.21 15.11
C SER A 149 6.15 -5.57 15.14
N PRO A 150 6.76 -5.98 16.27
CA PRO A 150 7.59 -7.19 16.33
C PRO A 150 6.84 -8.46 15.89
N ILE A 151 5.50 -8.37 15.83
CA ILE A 151 4.57 -9.36 15.31
C ILE A 151 4.90 -9.78 13.85
N ILE A 152 5.28 -8.83 12.98
CA ILE A 152 5.52 -9.13 11.55
C ILE A 152 6.83 -9.93 11.35
N PRO A 153 7.99 -9.52 11.90
CA PRO A 153 9.21 -10.32 11.86
C PRO A 153 9.06 -11.70 12.52
N LEU A 154 8.38 -11.77 13.67
CA LEU A 154 8.17 -13.03 14.40
C LEU A 154 7.41 -14.05 13.56
N SER A 155 6.33 -13.64 12.89
CA SER A 155 5.51 -14.53 12.05
C SER A 155 6.27 -15.14 10.87
N VAL A 156 7.08 -14.32 10.18
CA VAL A 156 7.90 -14.77 9.05
C VAL A 156 8.97 -15.74 9.52
N CYS A 157 9.64 -15.45 10.64
CA CYS A 157 10.62 -16.35 11.23
C CYS A 157 10.00 -17.71 11.61
N PHE A 158 8.85 -17.73 12.31
CA PHE A 158 8.19 -18.98 12.69
C PHE A 158 7.74 -19.81 11.49
N SER A 159 7.28 -19.17 10.41
CA SER A 159 6.90 -19.84 9.18
C SER A 159 8.10 -20.53 8.52
N ILE A 160 9.25 -19.84 8.46
CA ILE A 160 10.50 -20.39 7.92
C ILE A 160 11.03 -21.53 8.81
N PHE A 161 11.06 -21.35 10.13
CA PHE A 161 11.49 -22.39 11.07
C PHE A 161 10.61 -23.65 10.98
N SER A 162 9.28 -23.48 10.88
CA SER A 162 8.34 -24.59 10.74
C SER A 162 8.58 -25.36 9.44
N PHE A 163 8.81 -24.65 8.33
CA PHE A 163 9.12 -25.29 7.05
C PHE A 163 10.44 -26.07 7.10
N ILE A 164 11.50 -25.49 7.68
CA ILE A 164 12.79 -26.17 7.85
C ILE A 164 12.64 -27.43 8.71
N LEU A 165 11.88 -27.36 9.81
CA LEU A 165 11.65 -28.49 10.70
C LEU A 165 10.92 -29.63 9.98
N ILE A 166 9.90 -29.30 9.17
CA ILE A 166 9.19 -30.27 8.32
C ILE A 166 10.15 -30.89 7.30
N CYS A 167 11.01 -30.09 6.64
CA CYS A 167 12.01 -30.61 5.71
C CYS A 167 12.98 -31.60 6.38
N ILE A 168 13.41 -31.33 7.62
CA ILE A 168 14.30 -32.22 8.38
C ILE A 168 13.59 -33.53 8.72
N ILE A 169 12.33 -33.47 9.16
CA ILE A 169 11.51 -34.65 9.46
C ILE A 169 11.32 -35.47 8.18
N LEU A 170 10.90 -34.86 7.09
CA LEU A 170 10.74 -35.54 5.81
C LEU A 170 12.07 -36.12 5.31
N TYR A 171 13.19 -35.42 5.46
CA TYR A 171 14.51 -35.95 5.10
C TYR A 171 14.88 -37.21 5.91
N LYS A 172 14.52 -37.24 7.21
CA LYS A 172 14.82 -38.37 8.09
C LYS A 172 13.87 -39.56 7.89
N PHE A 173 12.60 -39.30 7.53
CA PHE A 173 11.54 -40.32 7.46
C PHE A 173 11.15 -40.75 6.04
N THR A 174 11.62 -40.09 4.99
CA THR A 174 11.27 -40.47 3.62
C THR A 174 12.27 -41.50 3.08
N PRO A 175 11.84 -42.66 2.52
CA PRO A 175 12.72 -43.59 1.79
C PRO A 175 13.20 -43.01 0.45
N MET A 176 13.15 -41.68 0.28
CA MET A 176 13.57 -40.92 -0.90
C MET A 176 15.05 -41.07 -1.17
N LYS A 177 15.92 -41.29 -0.17
CA LYS A 177 17.33 -41.63 -0.43
C LYS A 177 17.45 -42.90 -1.27
N SER A 178 16.61 -43.90 -1.03
CA SER A 178 16.57 -45.14 -1.81
C SER A 178 15.93 -44.93 -3.18
N TRP A 179 14.85 -44.13 -3.23
CA TRP A 179 14.15 -43.81 -4.48
C TRP A 179 14.96 -42.92 -5.44
N ILE A 180 15.66 -41.90 -4.93
CA ILE A 180 16.56 -41.04 -5.70
C ILE A 180 17.78 -41.83 -6.18
N LYS A 181 18.39 -42.67 -5.32
CA LYS A 181 19.47 -43.58 -5.74
C LYS A 181 18.99 -44.56 -6.83
N GLY A 182 17.77 -45.09 -6.69
CA GLY A 182 17.13 -45.94 -7.69
C GLY A 182 16.91 -45.22 -9.01
N TYR A 183 16.35 -44.01 -8.98
CA TYR A 183 16.10 -43.19 -10.17
C TYR A 183 17.40 -42.81 -10.90
N ILE A 184 18.44 -42.40 -10.16
CA ILE A 184 19.77 -42.11 -10.72
C ILE A 184 20.40 -43.38 -11.31
N GLY A 185 20.26 -44.53 -10.65
CA GLY A 185 20.76 -45.82 -11.13
C GLY A 185 20.06 -46.30 -12.40
N MET A 186 18.73 -46.18 -12.48
CA MET A 186 17.95 -46.52 -13.67
C MET A 186 18.34 -45.63 -14.86
N LYS A 187 18.55 -44.33 -14.62
CA LYS A 187 19.04 -43.42 -15.66
C LYS A 187 20.45 -43.78 -16.11
N LYS A 188 21.37 -44.09 -15.19
CA LYS A 188 22.75 -44.48 -15.54
C LYS A 188 22.79 -45.74 -16.41
N LYS A 189 21.93 -46.73 -16.15
CA LYS A 189 21.84 -47.96 -16.94
C LYS A 189 21.32 -47.67 -18.36
N SER A 190 20.24 -46.89 -18.49
CA SER A 190 19.71 -46.47 -19.80
C SER A 190 20.74 -45.71 -20.66
N TRP A 191 21.60 -44.88 -20.07
CA TRP A 191 22.67 -44.20 -20.83
C TRP A 191 23.83 -45.13 -21.24
N GLN A 192 24.06 -46.22 -20.50
CA GLN A 192 25.05 -47.23 -20.88
C GLN A 192 24.54 -48.10 -22.02
N ASP A 193 23.25 -48.46 -22.00
CA ASP A 193 22.62 -49.25 -23.05
C ASP A 193 22.61 -48.47 -24.39
N ILE A 194 22.21 -47.19 -24.38
CA ILE A 194 22.24 -46.31 -25.57
C ILE A 194 23.66 -46.10 -26.11
N ASN A 195 24.66 -45.96 -25.23
CA ASN A 195 26.05 -45.79 -25.65
C ASN A 195 26.69 -47.07 -26.20
N ASN A 196 26.19 -48.25 -25.82
CA ASN A 196 26.64 -49.52 -26.37
C ASN A 196 25.99 -49.78 -27.74
N GLU A 197 24.67 -49.57 -27.88
CA GLU A 197 23.98 -49.64 -29.18
C GLU A 197 24.61 -48.68 -30.20
N GLY A 198 24.85 -47.43 -29.83
CA GLY A 198 25.49 -46.46 -30.73
C GLY A 198 26.94 -46.80 -31.12
N LYS A 199 27.67 -47.59 -30.32
CA LYS A 199 29.01 -48.08 -30.67
C LYS A 199 28.95 -49.29 -31.59
N GLU A 200 27.99 -50.19 -31.38
CA GLU A 200 27.75 -51.34 -32.25
C GLU A 200 27.35 -50.86 -33.66
N GLU A 201 26.39 -49.93 -33.77
CA GLU A 201 25.95 -49.34 -35.05
C GLU A 201 27.07 -48.60 -35.79
N LEU A 202 27.92 -47.84 -35.08
CA LEU A 202 29.08 -47.16 -35.68
C LEU A 202 30.15 -48.15 -36.17
N SER A 203 30.38 -49.24 -35.44
CA SER A 203 31.32 -50.28 -35.86
C SER A 203 30.83 -51.01 -37.10
N GLU A 204 29.53 -51.33 -37.15
CA GLU A 204 28.89 -52.04 -38.24
C GLU A 204 28.91 -51.19 -39.52
N ASN A 205 28.50 -49.91 -39.45
CA ASN A 205 28.60 -48.98 -40.58
C ASN A 205 30.04 -48.76 -41.08
N SER A 206 31.05 -48.78 -40.20
CA SER A 206 32.45 -48.67 -40.63
C SER A 206 32.92 -49.90 -41.42
N LEU A 207 32.45 -51.09 -41.04
CA LEU A 207 32.81 -52.35 -41.68
C LEU A 207 32.11 -52.52 -43.03
N TYR A 208 30.85 -52.10 -43.15
CA TYR A 208 30.14 -52.03 -44.42
C TYR A 208 30.80 -51.06 -45.41
N ASN A 209 31.12 -49.84 -44.99
CA ASN A 209 31.78 -48.85 -45.87
C ASN A 209 33.18 -49.30 -46.31
N LEU A 210 33.94 -50.00 -45.45
CA LEU A 210 35.27 -50.51 -45.79
C LEU A 210 35.18 -51.61 -46.86
N ASN A 211 34.21 -52.53 -46.74
CA ASN A 211 33.99 -53.58 -47.74
C ASN A 211 33.54 -53.03 -49.09
N GLU A 212 32.65 -52.02 -49.11
CA GLU A 212 32.20 -51.41 -50.35
C GLU A 212 33.33 -50.67 -51.08
N HIS A 213 34.21 -49.98 -50.33
CA HIS A 213 35.38 -49.32 -50.90
C HIS A 213 36.40 -50.31 -51.47
N ILE A 214 36.68 -51.42 -50.77
CA ILE A 214 37.59 -52.47 -51.24
C ILE A 214 37.02 -53.15 -52.50
N GLN A 215 35.71 -53.42 -52.52
CA GLN A 215 35.06 -54.05 -53.68
C GLN A 215 35.14 -53.15 -54.92
N HIS A 216 34.87 -51.85 -54.76
CA HIS A 216 34.94 -50.87 -55.85
C HIS A 216 36.37 -50.69 -56.40
N ASP A 217 37.39 -50.71 -55.54
CA ASP A 217 38.80 -50.64 -55.97
C ASP A 217 39.26 -51.92 -56.68
N ILE A 218 38.82 -53.10 -56.23
CA ILE A 218 39.13 -54.39 -56.88
C ILE A 218 38.50 -54.46 -58.27
N ASP A 219 37.24 -54.05 -58.42
CA ASP A 219 36.55 -54.08 -59.70
C ASP A 219 37.17 -53.11 -60.72
N HIS A 220 37.63 -51.93 -60.27
CA HIS A 220 38.37 -51.00 -61.13
C HIS A 220 39.74 -51.56 -61.56
N ILE A 221 40.48 -52.24 -60.69
CA ILE A 221 41.78 -52.84 -61.04
C ILE A 221 41.59 -54.02 -62.01
N ALA A 222 40.55 -54.84 -61.82
CA ALA A 222 40.29 -56.01 -62.66
C ALA A 222 39.90 -55.64 -64.10
N TYR A 223 39.19 -54.53 -64.32
CA TYR A 223 38.82 -54.10 -65.67
C TYR A 223 40.02 -53.61 -66.51
N HIS A 224 41.04 -53.02 -65.87
CA HIS A 224 42.23 -52.55 -66.58
C HIS A 224 43.20 -53.68 -66.97
N LEU A 225 43.12 -54.87 -66.34
CA LEU A 225 44.01 -56.00 -66.64
C LEU A 225 43.51 -56.95 -67.74
N ARG A 226 42.29 -56.77 -68.25
CA ARG A 226 41.71 -57.65 -69.30
C ARG A 226 41.79 -57.08 -70.73
N ARG A 227 42.53 -55.99 -70.94
CA ARG A 227 42.71 -55.39 -72.27
C ARG A 227 44.18 -55.09 -72.56
N ASN A 228 44.96 -56.15 -72.75
CA ASN A 228 46.13 -56.21 -73.62
C ASN A 228 46.45 -57.68 -73.94
#